data_AF-A0A1C5NXP8-F1
#
_entry.id   AF-A0A1C5NXP8-F1
#
_cell.length_a   1.000
_cell.length_b   1.000
_cell.length_c   1.000
_cell.angle_alpha   90.00
_cell.angle_beta   90.00
_cell.angle_gamma   90.00
#
_symmetry.space_group_name_H-M   'P 1'
#
loop_
_entity.id
_entity.type
_entity.pdbx_description
1 polymer ?
#
loop_
_entity_poly.entity_id
_entity_poly.type
_entity_poly.pdbx_seq_one_letter_code
_entity_poly.pdbx_strand_id
1 'polypeptide(L)'
;MIFITGPLYSGKRTFAQRLPGTRIAEVQALAAETEDLEKLAEELSAYDIVMATEVGGGVVPMDAGERAAREAAGRLACLLAARAGCVVQMFCGIPTVLKGELPPC
;
A
#
# COMPACT_ATOMS: atom_id res chain seq x y z
N MET A 1 2.40 -6.71 -10.49
CA MET A 1 1.72 -6.16 -9.30
C MET A 1 1.42 -4.67 -9.47
N ILE A 2 0.19 -4.28 -9.15
CA ILE A 2 -0.30 -2.90 -9.02
C ILE A 2 -0.33 -2.57 -7.52
N PHE A 3 0.33 -1.49 -7.12
CA PHE A 3 0.30 -1.01 -5.75
C PHE A 3 -0.66 0.17 -5.62
N ILE A 4 -1.69 0.02 -4.78
CA ILE A 4 -2.69 1.05 -4.52
C ILE A 4 -2.49 1.58 -3.10
N THR A 5 -2.16 2.87 -2.99
CA THR A 5 -1.93 3.56 -1.72
C THR A 5 -2.94 4.69 -1.53
N GLY A 6 -3.14 5.14 -0.31
CA GLY A 6 -3.97 6.30 0.01
C GLY A 6 -4.57 6.25 1.41
N PRO A 7 -5.24 7.34 1.86
CA PRO A 7 -5.83 7.42 3.19
C PRO A 7 -6.87 6.34 3.50
N LEU A 8 -7.23 6.22 4.78
CA LEU A 8 -8.33 5.36 5.20
C LEU A 8 -9.63 5.79 4.51
N TYR A 9 -10.45 4.82 4.08
CA TYR A 9 -11.71 5.05 3.36
C TYR A 9 -11.60 5.82 2.03
N SER A 10 -10.41 5.87 1.40
CA SER A 10 -10.26 6.60 0.14
C SER A 10 -10.86 5.90 -1.09
N GLY A 11 -11.41 4.69 -0.98
CA GLY A 11 -12.00 3.95 -2.10
C GLY A 11 -11.09 2.89 -2.73
N LYS A 12 -9.92 2.61 -2.14
CA LYS A 12 -8.92 1.64 -2.66
C LYS A 12 -9.52 0.28 -3.02
N ARG A 13 -10.32 -0.29 -2.10
CA ARG A 13 -10.94 -1.61 -2.27
C ARG A 13 -11.97 -1.62 -3.40
N THR A 14 -12.82 -0.60 -3.47
CA THR A 14 -13.82 -0.45 -4.54
C THR A 14 -13.17 -0.29 -5.90
N PHE A 15 -12.05 0.44 -5.98
CA PHE A 15 -11.27 0.56 -7.21
C PHE A 15 -10.63 -0.78 -7.60
N ALA A 16 -9.97 -1.47 -6.66
CA ALA A 16 -9.33 -2.76 -6.89
C ALA A 16 -10.29 -3.87 -7.34
N GLN A 17 -11.58 -3.79 -6.99
CA GLN A 17 -12.61 -4.74 -7.45
C GLN A 17 -12.84 -4.71 -8.96
N ARG A 18 -12.51 -3.60 -9.64
CA ARG A 18 -12.66 -3.45 -11.09
C ARG A 18 -11.53 -4.11 -11.87
N LEU A 19 -10.45 -4.49 -11.19
CA LEU A 19 -9.26 -5.06 -11.79
C LEU A 19 -9.23 -6.59 -11.56
N PRO A 20 -8.86 -7.37 -12.58
CA PRO A 20 -8.71 -8.81 -12.43
C PRO A 20 -7.47 -9.17 -11.58
N GLY A 21 -7.44 -10.40 -11.08
CA GLY A 21 -6.30 -10.95 -10.36
C GLY A 21 -6.45 -11.05 -8.84
N THR A 22 -5.44 -11.65 -8.24
CA THR A 22 -5.30 -11.83 -6.79
C THR A 22 -5.05 -10.50 -6.09
N ARG A 23 -5.58 -10.35 -4.88
CA ARG A 23 -5.48 -9.08 -4.16
C ARG A 23 -5.31 -9.25 -2.66
N ILE A 24 -4.59 -8.32 -2.06
CA ILE A 24 -4.38 -8.22 -0.62
C ILE A 24 -4.52 -6.77 -0.15
N ALA A 25 -5.11 -6.56 1.02
CA ALA A 25 -5.38 -5.25 1.58
C ALA A 25 -4.84 -5.10 3.00
N GLU A 26 -4.69 -3.85 3.44
CA GLU A 26 -4.18 -3.46 4.75
C GLU A 26 -2.76 -3.97 5.05
N VAL A 27 -1.91 -4.07 4.02
CA VAL A 27 -0.56 -4.62 4.18
C VAL A 27 0.34 -3.78 5.08
N GLN A 28 -0.03 -2.51 5.34
CA GLN A 28 0.68 -1.67 6.31
C GLN A 28 0.64 -2.24 7.74
N ALA A 29 -0.40 -3.01 8.10
CA ALA A 29 -0.48 -3.63 9.42
C ALA A 29 0.55 -4.74 9.59
N LEU A 30 0.84 -5.48 8.51
CA LEU A 30 1.83 -6.56 8.49
C LEU A 30 3.27 -6.02 8.71
N ALA A 31 3.51 -4.76 8.35
CA ALA A 31 4.81 -4.12 8.55
C ALA A 31 5.18 -3.97 10.03
N ALA A 32 4.21 -3.92 10.94
CA ALA A 32 4.44 -3.80 12.38
C ALA A 32 4.85 -5.12 13.04
N GLU A 33 4.58 -6.25 12.38
CA GLU A 33 4.77 -7.60 12.91
C GLU A 33 6.00 -8.31 12.32
N THR A 34 6.74 -7.66 11.41
CA THR A 34 7.93 -8.22 10.77
C THR A 34 9.18 -7.42 11.09
N GLU A 35 10.30 -8.14 11.24
CA GLU A 35 11.64 -7.54 11.32
C GLU A 35 12.25 -7.34 9.93
N ASP A 36 11.82 -8.13 8.93
CA ASP A 36 12.34 -8.11 7.56
C ASP A 36 11.26 -7.59 6.61
N LEU A 37 11.37 -6.30 6.27
CA LEU A 37 10.44 -5.62 5.37
C LEU A 37 10.69 -5.98 3.90
N GLU A 38 11.94 -6.27 3.53
CA GLU A 38 12.33 -6.69 2.20
C GLU A 38 11.68 -8.02 1.83
N LYS A 39 11.76 -9.00 2.72
CA LYS A 39 11.11 -10.31 2.55
C LYS A 39 9.60 -10.18 2.50
N LEU A 40 8.99 -9.40 3.41
CA LEU A 40 7.56 -9.13 3.37
C LEU A 40 7.15 -8.49 2.04
N ALA A 41 7.91 -7.50 1.56
CA ALA A 41 7.62 -6.85 0.28
C ALA A 41 7.75 -7.83 -0.91
N GLU A 42 8.69 -8.77 -0.87
CA GLU A 42 8.82 -9.84 -1.86
C GLU A 42 7.60 -10.76 -1.87
N GLU A 43 7.19 -11.27 -0.71
CA GLU A 43 6.00 -12.12 -0.56
C GLU A 43 4.73 -11.41 -1.04
N LEU A 44 4.54 -10.16 -0.66
CA LEU A 44 3.39 -9.34 -1.09
C LEU A 44 3.43 -9.05 -2.60
N SER A 45 4.60 -9.02 -3.22
CA SER A 45 4.73 -8.78 -4.66
C SER A 45 4.24 -9.94 -5.52
N ALA A 46 3.96 -11.11 -4.92
CA ALA A 46 3.33 -12.23 -5.60
C ALA A 46 1.84 -11.98 -5.93
N TYR A 47 1.20 -11.01 -5.28
CA TYR A 47 -0.18 -10.63 -5.58
C TYR A 47 -0.26 -9.71 -6.80
N ASP A 48 -1.34 -9.82 -7.57
CA ASP A 48 -1.57 -8.93 -8.71
C ASP A 48 -1.85 -7.50 -8.24
N ILE A 49 -2.55 -7.34 -7.11
CA ILE A 49 -2.95 -6.04 -6.54
C ILE A 49 -2.65 -6.00 -5.04
N VAL A 50 -1.86 -5.02 -4.62
CA VAL A 50 -1.51 -4.80 -3.21
C VAL A 50 -2.04 -3.44 -2.77
N MET A 51 -2.79 -3.40 -1.66
CA MET A 51 -3.37 -2.17 -1.13
C MET A 51 -2.82 -1.84 0.26
N ALA A 52 -2.30 -0.61 0.41
CA ALA A 52 -1.85 -0.07 1.70
C ALA A 52 -2.59 1.22 2.07
N THR A 53 -2.78 1.43 3.37
CA THR A 53 -3.25 2.70 3.91
C THR A 53 -2.07 3.58 4.31
N GLU A 54 -2.11 4.85 3.87
CA GLU A 54 -1.10 5.84 4.24
C GLU A 54 -1.30 6.30 5.69
N VAL A 55 -0.31 6.03 6.54
CA VAL A 55 -0.30 6.41 7.96
C VAL A 55 0.69 7.55 8.27
N GLY A 56 1.46 7.97 7.26
CA GLY A 56 2.51 8.99 7.38
C GLY A 56 2.04 10.44 7.34
N GLY A 57 0.78 10.72 7.00
CA GLY A 57 0.27 12.09 6.82
C GLY A 57 -0.36 12.73 8.07
N GLY A 58 -0.51 11.98 9.18
CA GLY A 58 -1.17 12.45 10.40
C GLY A 58 -0.21 12.92 11.50
N VAL A 59 -0.78 13.19 12.68
CA VAL A 59 -0.03 13.51 13.91
C VAL A 59 0.89 12.35 14.30
N VAL A 60 2.09 12.67 14.79
CA VAL A 60 3.05 11.66 15.27
C VAL A 60 2.54 11.08 16.60
N PRO A 61 2.37 9.75 16.72
CA PRO A 61 1.93 9.13 17.96
C PRO A 61 2.85 9.41 19.14
N MET A 62 2.28 9.46 20.35
CA MET A 62 3.08 9.54 21.58
C MET A 62 3.73 8.19 21.92
N ASP A 63 3.02 7.09 21.64
CA ASP A 63 3.53 5.75 21.87
C ASP A 63 4.67 5.41 20.91
N ALA A 64 5.76 4.85 21.45
CA ALA A 64 6.94 4.54 20.66
C ALA A 64 6.70 3.38 19.67
N GLY A 65 5.87 2.40 20.05
CA GLY A 65 5.49 1.29 19.19
C GLY A 65 4.65 1.76 18.01
N GLU A 66 3.66 2.61 18.25
CA GLU A 66 2.85 3.21 17.18
C GLU A 66 3.68 4.06 16.21
N ARG A 67 4.66 4.83 16.70
CA ARG A 67 5.61 5.54 15.83
C ARG A 67 6.45 4.59 14.99
N ALA A 68 6.98 3.52 15.59
CA ALA A 68 7.77 2.53 14.88
C ALA A 68 6.94 1.81 13.80
N ALA A 69 5.70 1.42 14.12
CA ALA A 69 4.76 0.82 13.19
C ALA A 69 4.44 1.77 12.02
N ARG A 70 4.21 3.06 12.30
CA ARG A 70 4.02 4.09 11.25
C ARG A 70 5.22 4.17 10.32
N GLU A 71 6.44 4.15 10.84
CA GLU A 71 7.64 4.18 10.00
C GLU A 71 7.83 2.90 9.20
N ALA A 72 7.59 1.73 9.80
CA ALA A 72 7.67 0.45 9.12
C ALA A 72 6.67 0.37 7.96
N ALA A 73 5.44 0.82 8.17
CA ALA A 73 4.42 0.96 7.13
C ALA A 73 4.87 1.86 5.97
N GLY A 74 5.49 3.01 6.28
CA GLY A 74 6.04 3.91 5.26
C GLY A 74 7.18 3.27 4.47
N ARG A 75 8.12 2.61 5.14
CA ARG A 75 9.22 1.87 4.50
C ARG A 75 8.71 0.75 3.62
N LEU A 76 7.73 -0.03 4.08
CA LEU A 76 7.08 -1.06 3.28
C LEU A 76 6.42 -0.47 2.03
N ALA A 77 5.71 0.65 2.16
CA ALA A 77 5.09 1.32 1.01
C ALA A 77 6.13 1.74 -0.05
N CYS A 78 7.30 2.24 0.37
CA CYS A 78 8.41 2.53 -0.55
C CYS A 78 8.92 1.26 -1.25
N LEU A 79 9.11 0.17 -0.52
CA LEU A 79 9.57 -1.11 -1.07
C LEU A 79 8.57 -1.70 -2.08
N LEU A 80 7.27 -1.62 -1.79
CA LEU A 80 6.20 -2.06 -2.68
C LEU A 80 6.11 -1.17 -3.92
N ALA A 81 6.17 0.16 -3.76
CA ALA A 81 6.14 1.09 -4.90
C ALA A 81 7.35 0.91 -5.84
N ALA A 82 8.53 0.59 -5.29
CA ALA A 82 9.72 0.28 -6.08
C ALA A 82 9.50 -0.97 -6.96
N ARG A 83 8.92 -2.03 -6.38
CA ARG A 83 8.65 -3.32 -7.06
C ARG A 83 7.44 -3.29 -7.99
N ALA A 84 6.46 -2.43 -7.71
CA ALA A 84 5.22 -2.37 -8.48
C ALA A 84 5.46 -1.86 -9.91
N GLY A 85 4.82 -2.50 -10.89
CA GLY A 85 4.81 -2.01 -12.28
C GLY A 85 3.92 -0.78 -12.46
N CYS A 86 2.88 -0.65 -11.62
CA CYS A 86 1.98 0.49 -11.58
C CYS A 86 1.72 0.89 -10.12
N VAL A 87 1.76 2.19 -9.83
CA VAL A 87 1.45 2.75 -8.50
C VAL A 87 0.31 3.74 -8.64
N VAL A 88 -0.74 3.53 -7.87
CA VAL A 88 -1.95 4.36 -7.88
C VAL A 88 -2.16 4.93 -6.48
N GLN A 89 -2.20 6.25 -6.37
CA GLN A 89 -2.71 6.91 -5.18
C GLN A 89 -4.22 7.10 -5.31
N MET A 90 -4.94 6.77 -4.24
CA MET A 90 -6.38 6.86 -4.17
C MET A 90 -6.77 7.91 -3.14
N PHE A 91 -7.52 8.92 -3.57
CA PHE A 91 -8.00 10.01 -2.71
C PHE A 91 -9.45 10.34 -3.04
N CYS A 92 -10.36 10.26 -2.05
CA CYS A 92 -11.79 10.51 -2.25
C CYS A 92 -12.43 9.74 -3.43
N GLY A 93 -11.98 8.51 -3.70
CA GLY A 93 -12.43 7.69 -4.84
C GLY A 93 -11.81 8.05 -6.18
N ILE A 94 -10.88 9.01 -6.21
CA ILE A 94 -10.20 9.49 -7.42
C ILE A 94 -8.83 8.80 -7.51
N PRO A 95 -8.59 7.97 -8.55
CA PRO A 95 -7.29 7.36 -8.79
C PRO A 95 -6.33 8.36 -9.46
N THR A 96 -5.13 8.49 -8.91
CA THR A 96 -4.01 9.22 -9.50
C THR A 96 -2.87 8.24 -9.75
N VAL A 97 -2.45 8.07 -11.01
CA VAL A 97 -1.34 7.19 -11.35
C VAL A 97 -0.02 7.93 -11.06
N LEU A 98 0.79 7.38 -10.15
CA LEU A 98 2.09 7.93 -9.78
C LEU A 98 3.24 7.29 -10.57
N LYS A 99 3.08 6.02 -10.99
CA LYS A 99 4.07 5.25 -11.75
C LYS A 99 3.35 4.26 -12.67
N GLY A 100 3.88 4.06 -13.87
CA GLY A 100 3.39 3.08 -14.84
C GLY A 100 2.06 3.47 -15.48
N GLU A 101 1.35 2.47 -16.02
CA GLU A 101 0.05 2.64 -16.66
C GLU A 101 -0.99 1.75 -15.98
N LEU A 102 -2.22 2.26 -15.87
CA LEU A 102 -3.35 1.44 -15.42
C LEU A 102 -3.78 0.53 -16.58
N PRO A 103 -3.96 -0.78 -16.34
CA PRO A 103 -4.52 -1.63 -17.37
C PRO A 103 -5.95 -1.17 -17.71
N PRO A 104 -6.39 -1.38 -18.97
CA PRO A 104 -7.74 -1.05 -19.38
C PRO A 104 -8.76 -1.81 -18.52
N CYS A 105 -9.81 -1.09 -18.11
CA CYS A 105 -10.93 -1.56 -17.30
C CYS A 105 -11.89 -2.43 -18.11
#